data_AF-A0A099EVM9-F1
#
_entry.id   AF-A0A099EVM9-F1
#
_cell.length_a   1.000
_cell.length_b   1.000
_cell.length_c   1.000
_cell.angle_alpha   90.00
_cell.angle_beta   90.00
_cell.angle_gamma   90.00
#
_symmetry.space_group_name_H-M   'P 1'
#
loop_
_entity.id
_entity.type
_entity.pdbx_description
1 polymer ?
#
loop_
_entity_poly.entity_id
_entity_poly.type
_entity_poly.pdbx_seq_one_letter_code
_entity_poly.pdbx_strand_id
1 'polypeptide(L)'
;MKKPVPILRGEYYYLRRRVPSRYASVDTRGFVQHCLFTDSFEIAQRKATEMWAQMIEAWEAKLDGQNAESGGAKVGHGSGGIMLTRAE
;
A
#
# COMPACT_ATOMS: atom_id res chain seq x y z
N MET A 1 1.96 -4.69 16.46
CA MET A 1 1.97 -5.22 15.08
C MET A 1 3.42 -5.29 14.58
N LYS A 2 3.83 -6.34 13.85
CA LYS A 2 5.19 -6.38 13.26
C LYS A 2 5.38 -5.20 12.30
N LYS A 3 6.50 -4.47 12.47
CA LYS A 3 6.92 -3.38 11.58
C LYS A 3 7.10 -3.94 10.16
N PRO A 4 6.66 -3.25 9.12
CA PRO A 4 6.91 -3.70 7.76
C PRO A 4 8.42 -3.70 7.49
N VAL A 5 8.94 -4.83 7.00
CA VAL A 5 10.35 -4.94 6.60
C VAL A 5 10.43 -4.52 5.13
N PRO A 6 11.09 -3.40 4.80
CA PRO A 6 11.30 -3.00 3.42
C PRO A 6 12.25 -3.97 2.72
N ILE A 7 11.98 -4.23 1.44
CA ILE A 7 12.74 -5.18 0.60
C ILE A 7 13.49 -4.36 -0.44
N LEU A 8 14.81 -4.49 -0.50
CA LEU A 8 15.62 -3.86 -1.55
C LEU A 8 15.39 -4.58 -2.88
N ARG A 9 15.06 -3.84 -3.94
CA ARG A 9 14.86 -4.41 -5.28
C ARG A 9 15.48 -3.47 -6.32
N GLY A 10 16.67 -3.84 -6.81
CA GLY A 10 17.50 -2.93 -7.60
C GLY A 10 18.09 -1.85 -6.70
N GLU A 11 17.80 -0.58 -7.01
CA GLU A 11 18.38 0.58 -6.31
C GLU A 11 17.51 1.11 -5.15
N TYR A 12 16.23 0.72 -5.10
CA TYR A 12 15.28 1.26 -4.13
C TYR A 12 14.69 0.19 -3.22
N TYR A 13 14.29 0.61 -2.02
CA TYR A 13 13.48 -0.18 -1.11
C TYR A 13 12.00 -0.15 -1.46
N TYR A 14 11.35 -1.29 -1.27
CA TYR A 14 9.93 -1.52 -1.54
C TYR A 14 9.24 -1.99 -0.26
N LEU A 15 8.09 -1.40 0.04
CA LEU A 15 7.15 -1.93 1.02
C LEU A 15 6.35 -3.05 0.36
N ARG A 16 6.46 -4.29 0.84
CA ARG A 16 5.63 -5.41 0.39
C ARG A 16 4.92 -6.05 1.58
N ARG A 17 3.60 -5.95 1.62
CA ARG A 17 2.81 -6.50 2.73
C ARG A 17 1.44 -6.96 2.28
N ARG A 18 0.94 -8.01 2.93
CA ARG A 18 -0.42 -8.52 2.70
C ARG A 18 -1.45 -7.56 3.32
N VAL A 19 -2.52 -7.30 2.57
CA VAL A 19 -3.68 -6.56 3.08
C VAL A 19 -4.31 -7.39 4.21
N PRO A 20 -4.58 -6.80 5.39
CA PRO A 20 -5.29 -7.49 6.45
C PRO A 20 -6.67 -7.97 5.98
N SER A 21 -7.09 -9.18 6.40
CA SER A 21 -8.34 -9.79 5.93
C SER A 21 -9.58 -8.92 6.16
N ARG A 22 -9.54 -8.05 7.18
CA ARG A 22 -10.62 -7.10 7.49
C ARG A 22 -10.90 -6.11 6.35
N TYR A 23 -9.86 -5.75 5.59
CA TYR A 23 -9.96 -4.81 4.47
C TYR A 23 -10.02 -5.51 3.12
N ALA A 24 -10.11 -6.84 3.07
CA ALA A 24 -10.19 -7.59 1.82
C ALA A 24 -11.45 -7.25 0.99
N SER A 25 -12.53 -6.82 1.64
CA SER A 25 -13.74 -6.32 0.98
C SER A 25 -13.56 -4.93 0.34
N VAL A 26 -12.57 -4.16 0.80
CA VAL A 26 -12.24 -2.82 0.28
C VAL A 26 -11.14 -2.91 -0.78
N ASP A 27 -10.17 -3.80 -0.59
CA ASP A 27 -9.01 -3.96 -1.45
C ASP A 27 -8.79 -5.44 -1.80
N THR A 28 -9.25 -5.82 -2.98
CA THR A 28 -9.19 -7.20 -3.50
C THR A 28 -7.80 -7.62 -3.95
N ARG A 29 -6.82 -6.70 -3.98
CA ARG A 29 -5.46 -6.96 -4.50
C ARG A 29 -4.70 -7.95 -3.62
N GLY A 30 -5.12 -8.15 -2.37
CA GLY A 30 -4.56 -9.12 -1.42
C GLY A 30 -3.16 -8.77 -0.90
N PHE A 31 -2.34 -8.08 -1.70
CA PHE A 31 -1.01 -7.62 -1.37
C PHE A 31 -0.79 -6.20 -1.88
N VAL A 32 -0.15 -5.38 -1.05
CA VAL A 32 0.33 -4.05 -1.42
C VAL A 32 1.82 -4.13 -1.67
N GLN A 33 2.24 -3.56 -2.80
CA GLN A 33 3.63 -3.26 -3.10
C GLN A 33 3.76 -1.77 -3.42
N HIS A 34 4.69 -1.07 -2.75
CA HIS A 34 4.94 0.35 -2.97
C HIS A 34 6.44 0.66 -2.93
N CYS A 35 6.94 1.42 -3.90
CA CYS A 35 8.32 1.93 -3.91
C CYS A 35 8.48 3.02 -2.84
N LEU A 36 9.52 2.92 -2.03
CA LEU A 36 9.85 3.93 -1.01
C LEU A 36 10.82 5.00 -1.52
N PHE A 37 11.32 4.82 -2.76
CA PHE A 37 12.25 5.71 -3.46
C PHE A 37 13.42 6.13 -2.56
N THR A 38 14.04 5.15 -1.90
CA THR A 38 15.20 5.34 -1.05
C THR A 38 16.05 4.09 -1.08
N ASP A 39 17.36 4.28 -1.04
CA ASP A 39 18.45 3.29 -0.97
C ASP A 39 18.91 3.04 0.48
N SER A 40 18.38 3.80 1.45
CA SER A 40 18.76 3.75 2.86
C SER A 40 17.73 2.97 3.69
N PHE A 41 18.16 1.90 4.36
CA PHE A 41 17.26 0.98 5.08
C PHE A 41 16.50 1.66 6.22
N GLU A 42 17.17 2.52 7.01
CA GLU A 42 16.51 3.23 8.11
C GLU A 42 15.42 4.18 7.63
N ILE A 43 15.70 4.95 6.56
CA ILE A 43 14.73 5.85 5.94
C ILE A 43 13.58 5.03 5.35
N ALA A 44 13.89 3.92 4.68
CA ALA A 44 12.90 2.99 4.16
C ALA A 44 11.98 2.45 5.27
N GLN A 45 12.53 2.08 6.43
CA GLN A 45 11.73 1.54 7.53
C GLN A 45 10.76 2.57 8.11
N ARG A 46 11.21 3.83 8.26
CA ARG A 46 10.37 4.95 8.72
C ARG A 46 9.25 5.21 7.71
N LYS A 47 9.61 5.45 6.45
CA LYS A 47 8.64 5.66 5.35
C LYS A 47 7.66 4.50 5.22
N ALA A 48 8.13 3.25 5.30
CA ALA A 48 7.29 2.07 5.22
C ALA A 48 6.25 2.03 6.35
N THR A 49 6.64 2.46 7.55
CA THR A 49 5.74 2.52 8.71
C THR A 49 4.70 3.62 8.53
N GLU A 50 5.13 4.82 8.11
CA GLU A 50 4.23 5.96 7.87
C GLU A 50 3.26 5.72 6.72
N MET A 51 3.75 5.18 5.60
CA MET A 51 2.91 4.82 4.44
C MET A 51 1.91 3.72 4.80
N TRP A 52 2.31 2.74 5.61
CA TRP A 52 1.42 1.68 6.07
C TRP A 52 0.32 2.20 7.00
N ALA A 53 0.63 3.14 7.90
CA ALA A 53 -0.37 3.80 8.74
C ALA A 53 -1.40 4.55 7.89
N GLN A 54 -0.94 5.37 6.94
CA GLN A 54 -1.82 6.11 6.02
C GLN A 54 -2.71 5.18 5.18
N MET A 55 -2.20 4.02 4.76
CA MET A 55 -3.02 3.03 4.05
C MET A 55 -4.09 2.41 4.94
N ILE A 56 -3.78 2.13 6.22
CA ILE A 56 -4.79 1.67 7.17
C ILE A 56 -5.88 2.73 7.33
N GLU A 57 -5.52 3.99 7.57
CA GLU A 57 -6.48 5.09 7.72
C GLU A 57 -7.36 5.24 6.48
N ALA A 58 -6.78 5.16 5.29
CA ALA A 58 -7.51 5.20 4.03
C ALA A 58 -8.43 3.98 3.84
N TRP A 59 -8.01 2.78 4.27
CA TRP A 59 -8.88 1.60 4.24
C TRP A 59 -10.01 1.68 5.27
N GLU A 60 -9.75 2.23 6.46
CA GLU A 60 -10.77 2.44 7.48
C GLU A 60 -11.81 3.44 7.01
N ALA A 61 -11.40 4.57 6.44
CA ALA A 61 -12.31 5.56 5.84
C ALA A 61 -13.14 4.95 4.69
N LYS A 62 -12.54 4.09 3.85
CA LYS A 62 -13.27 3.39 2.80
C LYS A 62 -14.20 2.31 3.32
N LEU A 63 -13.87 1.65 4.43
CA LEU A 63 -14.70 0.61 5.04
C LEU A 63 -15.93 1.24 5.72
N ASP A 64 -15.74 2.36 6.41
CA ASP A 64 -16.81 3.18 6.97
C ASP A 64 -17.68 3.78 5.85
N GLY A 65 -17.05 4.34 4.81
CA GLY A 65 -17.72 4.88 3.63
C GLY A 65 -18.46 3.84 2.79
N GLN A 66 -17.95 2.62 2.64
CA GLN A 66 -18.68 1.54 1.95
C GLN A 66 -19.90 1.05 2.73
N ASN A 67 -19.88 1.18 4.06
CA ASN A 67 -21.06 0.93 4.88
C ASN A 67 -22.06 2.09 4.80
N ALA A 68 -21.58 3.32 4.53
CA ALA A 68 -22.39 4.54 4.50
C ALA A 68 -22.91 4.94 3.10
N GLU A 69 -22.26 4.55 2.00
CA GLU A 69 -22.57 5.15 0.70
C GLU A 69 -22.28 4.20 -0.50
N SER A 70 -23.37 3.71 -1.10
CA SER A 70 -23.38 3.24 -2.49
C SER A 70 -23.24 4.44 -3.43
N GLY A 71 -22.02 4.91 -3.68
CA GLY A 71 -21.77 6.08 -4.51
C GLY A 71 -20.33 6.19 -4.97
N GLY A 72 -20.09 6.04 -6.27
CA GLY A 72 -18.75 6.04 -6.84
C GLY A 72 -18.01 7.37 -6.69
N ALA A 73 -16.86 7.35 -6.03
CA ALA A 73 -15.87 8.43 -6.11
C ALA A 73 -14.49 7.82 -6.44
N LYS A 74 -14.19 7.83 -7.74
CA LYS A 74 -12.87 7.70 -8.34
C LYS A 74 -11.87 8.65 -7.66
N VAL A 75 -11.19 8.17 -6.62
CA VAL A 75 -10.07 8.90 -6.02
C VAL A 75 -8.90 8.91 -7.02
N GLY A 76 -8.41 10.11 -7.31
CA GLY A 76 -7.43 10.36 -8.36
C GLY A 76 -6.20 9.47 -8.25
N HIS A 77 -5.89 8.79 -9.35
CA HIS A 77 -4.57 8.20 -9.60
C HIS A 77 -3.56 9.33 -9.75
N GLY A 78 -2.98 9.76 -8.63
CA GLY A 78 -1.78 10.58 -8.57
C GLY A 78 -0.61 9.73 -8.11
N SER A 79 -0.11 8.85 -8.98
CA SER A 79 1.30 8.39 -9.04
C SER A 79 1.41 7.20 -10.00
N GLY A 80 2.07 7.45 -11.13
CA GLY A 80 2.87 6.52 -11.94
C GLY A 80 2.42 5.06 -12.01
N GLY A 81 1.93 4.66 -13.18
CA GLY A 81 1.55 3.29 -13.49
C GLY A 81 2.57 2.26 -13.02
N ILE A 82 2.07 1.22 -12.35
CA ILE A 82 2.84 0.03 -12.07
C ILE A 82 2.37 -1.03 -13.07
N MET A 83 2.93 -0.91 -14.27
CA MET A 83 3.12 -2.05 -15.16
C MET A 83 4.08 -3.01 -14.44
N LEU A 84 3.55 -4.01 -13.74
CA LEU A 84 4.35 -5.19 -13.41
C LEU A 84 4.16 -6.17 -14.54
N THR A 85 5.12 -6.10 -15.46
CA THR A 85 5.43 -7.09 -16.46
C THR A 85 5.46 -8.48 -15.81
N ARG A 86 4.55 -9.33 -16.28
CA ARG A 86 4.64 -10.78 -16.21
C ARG A 86 5.94 -11.18 -16.93
N ALA A 87 6.89 -11.71 -16.18
CA ALA A 87 8.07 -12.36 -16.73
C ALA A 87 7.79 -13.87 -16.76
N GLU A 88 7.41 -14.34 -17.94
CA GLU A 88 7.74 -15.68 -18.47
C GLU A 88 7.83 -15.57 -19.99
#